data_AF-A0A832JAT3-F1
#
_entry.id   AF-A0A832JAT3-F1
#
_cell.length_a   1.000
_cell.length_b   1.000
_cell.length_c   1.000
_cell.angle_alpha   90.00
_cell.angle_beta   90.00
_cell.angle_gamma   90.00
#
_symmetry.space_group_name_H-M   'P 1'
#
loop_
_entity.id
_entity.type
_entity.pdbx_description
1 polymer ?
#
loop_
_entity_poly.entity_id
_entity_poly.type
_entity_poly.pdbx_seq_one_letter_code
_entity_poly.pdbx_strand_id
1 'polypeptide(L)'
;MRARFLGRVVLGLLLLGGGATLGSGCAYLAELLKGVQKEEDEKALQKEREDTQNQLDALREQDPKKRRDAVVALRGKRAQKTFVEMAPIVVQALIRRLRDEDGDVVREAVQTLATFANVQEQDPEEREIDPEQRQRLIQVKEATERALTALPPLLHHPDPEVRWWAALAIYNITVLRPSDLKSTIDPSPVIQ
;
A
#
# COMPACT_ATOMS: atom_id res chain seq x y z
N MET A 1 -16.32 29.88 4.36
CA MET A 1 -17.70 30.10 3.88
C MET A 1 -17.82 29.68 2.42
N ARG A 2 -18.34 28.48 2.13
CA ARG A 2 -18.87 28.03 0.82
C ARG A 2 -19.31 26.56 0.96
N ALA A 3 -20.42 26.34 1.67
CA ALA A 3 -21.00 25.01 1.90
C ALA A 3 -22.53 25.01 1.70
N ARG A 4 -23.04 25.85 0.79
CA ARG A 4 -24.50 26.06 0.66
C ARG A 4 -25.07 26.07 -0.77
N PHE A 5 -24.29 25.71 -1.80
CA PHE A 5 -24.77 25.88 -3.18
C PHE A 5 -25.17 24.60 -3.95
N LEU A 6 -24.78 23.40 -3.52
CA LEU A 6 -25.18 22.17 -4.24
C LEU A 6 -26.50 21.53 -3.78
N GLY A 7 -27.02 21.89 -2.60
CA GLY A 7 -28.26 21.30 -2.07
C GLY A 7 -29.56 21.72 -2.78
N ARG A 8 -29.52 22.68 -3.71
CA ARG A 8 -30.72 23.25 -4.36
C ARG A 8 -30.97 22.80 -5.80
N VAL A 9 -30.00 22.19 -6.47
CA VAL A 9 -30.19 21.72 -7.86
C VAL A 9 -30.90 20.36 -7.89
N VAL A 10 -30.69 19.51 -6.88
CA VAL A 10 -31.34 18.18 -6.81
C VAL A 10 -32.82 18.26 -6.43
N LEU A 11 -33.27 19.33 -5.77
CA LEU A 11 -34.67 19.46 -5.33
C LEU A 11 -35.61 20.09 -6.39
N GLY A 12 -35.07 20.58 -7.51
CA GLY A 12 -35.87 21.22 -8.56
C GLY A 12 -36.49 20.27 -9.59
N LEU A 13 -36.05 19.01 -9.65
CA LEU A 13 -36.43 18.04 -10.68
C LEU A 13 -37.47 17.01 -10.22
N LEU A 14 -38.15 17.26 -9.11
CA LEU A 14 -39.06 16.30 -8.46
C LEU A 14 -40.56 16.66 -8.57
N LEU A 15 -40.93 17.74 -9.26
CA LEU A 15 -42.32 18.23 -9.21
C LEU A 15 -43.01 18.52 -10.56
N LEU A 16 -42.45 18.12 -11.69
CA LEU A 16 -43.12 18.28 -12.98
C LEU A 16 -42.89 17.07 -13.88
N GLY A 17 -43.77 16.07 -13.78
CA GLY A 17 -43.82 15.01 -14.79
C GLY A 17 -44.51 13.73 -14.33
N GLY A 18 -45.82 13.67 -14.57
CA GLY A 18 -46.62 12.53 -15.05
C GLY A 18 -46.26 11.10 -14.60
N GLY A 19 -47.30 10.39 -14.15
CA GLY A 19 -47.22 9.01 -13.70
C GLY A 19 -46.51 8.06 -14.66
N ALA A 20 -45.47 7.42 -14.16
CA ALA A 20 -44.86 6.23 -14.73
C ALA A 20 -44.28 5.40 -13.57
N THR A 21 -44.77 4.17 -13.46
CA THR A 21 -44.23 3.01 -12.70
C THR A 21 -43.23 3.31 -11.56
N LEU A 22 -43.70 3.13 -10.32
CA LEU A 22 -42.96 3.25 -9.04
C LEU A 22 -41.68 2.40 -8.90
N GLY A 23 -41.27 1.62 -9.92
CA GLY A 23 -40.05 0.82 -9.91
C GLY A 23 -38.84 1.45 -10.62
N SER A 24 -39.04 2.41 -11.54
CA SER A 24 -37.97 2.90 -12.42
C SER A 24 -37.13 4.03 -11.81
N GLY A 25 -37.76 4.94 -11.04
CA GLY A 25 -37.08 6.10 -10.45
C GLY A 25 -36.02 5.75 -9.40
N CYS A 26 -36.25 4.70 -8.59
CA CYS A 26 -35.28 4.24 -7.59
C CYS A 26 -34.06 3.57 -8.23
N ALA A 27 -34.24 2.88 -9.36
CA ALA A 27 -33.13 2.26 -10.10
C ALA A 27 -32.21 3.33 -10.70
N TYR A 28 -32.79 4.38 -11.29
CA TYR A 28 -32.02 5.50 -11.85
C TYR A 28 -31.23 6.26 -10.77
N LEU A 29 -31.83 6.55 -9.61
CA LEU A 29 -31.13 7.20 -8.50
C LEU A 29 -30.02 6.32 -7.91
N ALA A 30 -30.22 5.00 -7.81
CA ALA A 30 -29.18 4.08 -7.35
C ALA A 30 -28.00 4.01 -8.33
N GLU A 31 -28.27 4.08 -9.64
CA GLU A 31 -27.24 4.10 -10.68
C GLU A 31 -26.46 5.43 -10.69
N LEU A 32 -27.17 6.56 -10.51
CA LEU A 32 -26.56 7.89 -10.40
C LEU A 32 -25.67 8.01 -9.15
N LEU A 33 -26.13 7.50 -8.00
CA LEU A 33 -25.35 7.46 -6.76
C LEU A 33 -24.12 6.57 -6.88
N LYS A 34 -24.23 5.40 -7.54
CA LYS A 34 -23.08 4.55 -7.84
C LYS A 34 -22.05 5.24 -8.73
N GLY A 35 -22.51 6.02 -9.72
CA GLY A 35 -21.64 6.80 -10.61
C GLY A 35 -20.84 7.86 -9.87
N VAL A 36 -21.48 8.63 -8.99
CA VAL A 36 -20.82 9.65 -8.16
C VAL A 36 -19.82 9.02 -7.20
N GLN A 37 -20.20 7.94 -6.51
CA GLN A 37 -19.30 7.24 -5.59
C GLN A 37 -18.04 6.72 -6.30
N LYS A 38 -18.22 6.12 -7.49
CA LYS A 38 -17.10 5.62 -8.30
C LYS A 38 -16.13 6.74 -8.68
N GLU A 39 -16.63 7.92 -9.04
CA GLU A 39 -15.79 9.07 -9.39
C GLU A 39 -14.99 9.60 -8.19
N GLU A 40 -15.59 9.62 -7.00
CA GLU A 40 -14.90 10.00 -5.76
C GLU A 40 -13.81 8.99 -5.37
N ASP A 41 -14.11 7.69 -5.48
CA ASP A 41 -13.15 6.62 -5.21
C ASP A 41 -11.97 6.67 -6.19
N GLU A 42 -12.21 6.90 -7.49
CA GLU A 42 -11.16 7.05 -8.50
C GLU A 42 -10.24 8.25 -8.23
N LYS A 43 -10.82 9.39 -7.81
CA LYS A 43 -10.03 10.57 -7.39
C LYS A 43 -9.17 10.29 -6.16
N ALA A 44 -9.70 9.56 -5.19
CA ALA A 44 -8.94 9.17 -4.00
C ALA A 44 -7.75 8.28 -4.37
N LEU A 45 -7.96 7.27 -5.23
CA LEU A 45 -6.88 6.41 -5.73
C LEU A 45 -5.84 7.22 -6.54
N GLN A 46 -6.28 8.14 -7.39
CA GLN A 46 -5.36 9.00 -8.14
C GLN A 46 -4.47 9.83 -7.20
N LYS A 47 -5.07 10.39 -6.15
CA LYS A 47 -4.32 11.14 -5.13
C LYS A 47 -3.29 10.25 -4.40
N GLU A 48 -3.63 9.01 -4.05
CA GLU A 48 -2.67 8.10 -3.42
C GLU A 48 -1.46 7.79 -4.33
N ARG A 49 -1.71 7.62 -5.64
CA ARG A 49 -0.64 7.43 -6.64
C ARG A 49 0.25 8.67 -6.72
N GLU A 50 -0.35 9.85 -6.80
CA GLU A 50 0.39 11.13 -6.81
C GLU A 50 1.22 11.30 -5.54
N ASP A 51 0.64 11.02 -4.36
CA ASP A 51 1.36 11.10 -3.10
C ASP A 51 2.57 10.13 -3.06
N THR A 52 2.40 8.91 -3.58
CA THR A 52 3.47 7.91 -3.67
C THR A 52 4.54 8.36 -4.65
N GLN A 53 4.15 8.92 -5.80
CA GLN A 53 5.06 9.49 -6.78
C GLN A 53 5.85 10.67 -6.20
N ASN A 54 5.20 11.56 -5.45
CA ASN A 54 5.86 12.66 -4.76
C ASN A 54 6.93 12.16 -3.76
N GLN A 55 6.67 11.04 -3.06
CA GLN A 55 7.70 10.44 -2.20
C GLN A 55 8.86 9.86 -3.02
N LEU A 56 8.58 9.21 -4.16
CA LEU A 56 9.63 8.69 -5.05
C LEU A 56 10.52 9.80 -5.61
N ASP A 57 9.96 10.97 -5.88
CA ASP A 57 10.72 12.15 -6.31
C ASP A 57 11.52 12.74 -5.15
N ALA A 58 10.94 12.81 -3.95
CA ALA A 58 11.64 13.26 -2.73
C ALA A 58 12.83 12.36 -2.36
N LEU A 59 12.81 11.06 -2.71
CA LEU A 59 13.97 10.18 -2.55
C LEU A 59 15.19 10.63 -3.37
N ARG A 60 15.03 11.50 -4.37
CA ARG A 60 16.11 12.01 -5.24
C ARG A 60 16.63 13.38 -4.82
N GLU A 61 16.02 14.00 -3.82
CA GLU A 61 16.44 15.30 -3.30
C GLU A 61 17.84 15.23 -2.68
N GLN A 62 18.57 16.35 -2.74
CA GLN A 62 19.91 16.46 -2.15
C GLN A 62 19.87 16.46 -0.61
N ASP A 63 18.80 16.95 -0.01
CA ASP A 63 18.64 17.00 1.44
C ASP A 63 18.37 15.59 2.00
N PRO A 64 19.29 15.03 2.83
CA PRO A 64 19.10 13.70 3.41
C PRO A 64 17.86 13.63 4.30
N LYS A 65 17.46 14.72 4.94
CA LYS A 65 16.23 14.76 5.73
C LYS A 65 15.00 14.51 4.87
N LYS A 66 14.92 15.13 3.68
CA LYS A 66 13.82 14.88 2.74
C LYS A 66 13.81 13.44 2.24
N ARG A 67 14.98 12.89 1.91
CA ARG A 67 15.10 11.49 1.49
C ARG A 67 14.61 10.54 2.59
N ARG A 68 15.06 10.76 3.83
CA ARG A 68 14.67 9.96 4.99
C ARG A 68 13.16 10.05 5.23
N ASP A 69 12.61 11.27 5.30
CA ASP A 69 11.20 11.49 5.54
C ASP A 69 10.32 10.83 4.44
N ALA A 70 10.81 10.81 3.19
CA ALA A 70 10.15 10.09 2.09
C ALA A 70 10.18 8.56 2.27
N VAL A 71 11.29 7.98 2.74
CA VAL A 71 11.36 6.55 3.10
C VAL A 71 10.33 6.22 4.19
N VAL A 72 10.28 7.03 5.25
CA VAL A 72 9.31 6.85 6.35
C VAL A 72 7.87 6.93 5.84
N ALA A 73 7.57 7.90 4.98
CA ALA A 73 6.24 8.05 4.38
C ALA A 73 5.84 6.85 3.52
N LEU A 74 6.76 6.31 2.72
CA LEU A 74 6.52 5.10 1.91
C LEU A 74 6.23 3.87 2.78
N ARG A 75 6.90 3.73 3.93
CA ARG A 75 6.63 2.63 4.88
C ARG A 75 5.18 2.63 5.35
N GLY A 76 4.62 3.80 5.67
CA GLY A 76 3.24 3.96 6.13
C GLY A 76 2.19 3.68 5.04
N LYS A 77 2.57 3.67 3.76
CA LYS A 77 1.66 3.51 2.62
C LYS A 77 1.49 2.05 2.17
N ARG A 78 2.22 1.09 2.75
CA ARG A 78 2.29 -0.31 2.24
C ARG A 78 0.96 -1.05 2.11
N ALA A 79 -0.07 -0.67 2.88
CA ALA A 79 -1.38 -1.30 2.86
C ALA A 79 -2.37 -0.65 1.85
N GLN A 80 -2.00 0.50 1.29
CA GLN A 80 -2.84 1.24 0.32
C GLN A 80 -2.99 0.45 -0.97
N LYS A 81 -4.16 0.56 -1.59
CA LYS A 81 -4.52 -0.20 -2.79
C LYS A 81 -3.58 0.11 -3.96
N THR A 82 -3.29 1.40 -4.14
CA THR A 82 -2.44 1.91 -5.22
C THR A 82 -0.96 1.64 -5.00
N PHE A 83 -0.54 1.49 -3.74
CA PHE A 83 0.85 1.21 -3.41
C PHE A 83 1.32 -0.11 -4.02
N VAL A 84 0.45 -1.12 -4.08
CA VAL A 84 0.78 -2.43 -4.65
C VAL A 84 1.19 -2.34 -6.11
N GLU A 85 0.49 -1.54 -6.91
CA GLU A 85 0.83 -1.30 -8.32
C GLU A 85 2.23 -0.68 -8.45
N MET A 86 2.61 0.16 -7.49
CA MET A 86 3.88 0.88 -7.46
C MET A 86 4.98 0.16 -6.68
N ALA A 87 4.66 -0.93 -5.97
CA ALA A 87 5.58 -1.62 -5.06
C ALA A 87 6.90 -2.03 -5.74
N PRO A 88 6.91 -2.54 -6.99
CA PRO A 88 8.17 -2.83 -7.69
C PRO A 88 9.07 -1.60 -7.88
N ILE A 89 8.47 -0.43 -8.15
CA ILE A 89 9.19 0.84 -8.33
C ILE A 89 9.69 1.36 -6.98
N VAL A 90 8.84 1.30 -5.96
CA VAL A 90 9.19 1.70 -4.58
C VAL A 90 10.33 0.86 -4.04
N VAL A 91 10.25 -0.47 -4.12
CA VAL A 91 11.32 -1.37 -3.69
C VAL A 91 12.61 -1.07 -4.44
N GLN A 92 12.57 -0.85 -5.76
CA GLN A 92 13.77 -0.50 -6.52
C GLN A 92 14.39 0.83 -6.08
N ALA A 93 13.56 1.81 -5.71
CA ALA A 93 14.03 3.08 -5.16
C ALA A 93 14.68 2.89 -3.79
N LEU A 94 14.07 2.10 -2.90
CA LEU A 94 14.64 1.76 -1.59
C LEU A 94 15.96 1.00 -1.71
N ILE A 95 16.08 0.05 -2.65
CA ILE A 95 17.34 -0.65 -2.94
C ILE A 95 18.46 0.34 -3.29
N ARG A 96 18.16 1.42 -4.03
CA ARG A 96 19.15 2.48 -4.32
C ARG A 96 19.54 3.29 -3.08
N ARG A 97 18.66 3.40 -2.08
CA ARG A 97 18.93 4.09 -0.80
C ARG A 97 19.72 3.23 0.20
N LEU A 98 19.87 1.92 -0.04
CA LEU A 98 20.80 1.09 0.73
C LEU A 98 22.28 1.47 0.57
N ARG A 99 22.59 2.34 -0.40
CA ARG A 99 23.92 2.89 -0.66
C ARG A 99 23.93 4.43 -0.55
N ASP A 100 22.98 4.98 0.19
CA ASP A 100 22.93 6.43 0.42
C ASP A 100 24.17 6.87 1.21
N GLU A 101 24.59 8.11 0.99
CA GLU A 101 25.72 8.72 1.71
C GLU A 101 25.38 8.97 3.18
N ASP A 102 24.09 9.16 3.47
CA ASP A 102 23.57 9.41 4.80
C ASP A 102 23.15 8.09 5.47
N GLY A 103 23.75 7.81 6.63
CA GLY A 103 23.51 6.58 7.39
C GLY A 103 22.07 6.45 7.91
N ASP A 104 21.39 7.56 8.21
CA ASP A 104 19.99 7.52 8.64
C ASP A 104 19.08 7.11 7.48
N VAL A 105 19.37 7.59 6.27
CA VAL A 105 18.64 7.19 5.06
C VAL A 105 18.84 5.69 4.78
N VAL A 106 20.08 5.18 4.89
CA VAL A 106 20.37 3.74 4.72
C VAL A 106 19.59 2.91 5.75
N ARG A 107 19.64 3.32 7.01
CA ARG A 107 18.94 2.66 8.12
C ARG A 107 17.43 2.60 7.90
N GLU A 108 16.81 3.71 7.53
CA GLU A 108 15.38 3.75 7.27
C GLU A 108 14.99 2.91 6.05
N ALA A 109 15.83 2.89 5.02
CA ALA A 109 15.58 2.09 3.83
C ALA A 109 15.59 0.59 4.14
N VAL A 110 16.58 0.11 4.91
CA VAL A 110 16.65 -1.31 5.29
C VAL A 110 15.51 -1.70 6.25
N GLN A 111 15.16 -0.84 7.21
CA GLN A 111 14.03 -1.09 8.10
C GLN A 111 12.70 -1.13 7.33
N THR A 112 12.54 -0.27 6.32
CA THR A 112 11.34 -0.26 5.46
C THR A 112 11.25 -1.54 4.63
N LEU A 113 12.35 -2.03 4.06
CA LEU A 113 12.37 -3.31 3.36
C LEU A 113 12.07 -4.49 4.30
N ALA A 114 12.59 -4.49 5.52
CA ALA A 114 12.24 -5.49 6.54
C ALA A 114 10.74 -5.47 6.84
N THR A 115 10.15 -4.27 6.92
CA THR A 115 8.72 -4.08 7.14
C THR A 115 7.90 -4.58 5.96
N PHE A 116 8.30 -4.28 4.72
CA PHE A 116 7.58 -4.75 3.53
C PHE A 116 7.61 -6.27 3.39
N ALA A 117 8.71 -6.90 3.79
CA ALA A 117 8.83 -8.35 3.81
C ALA A 117 8.05 -9.00 4.96
N ASN A 118 7.69 -8.24 6.00
CA ASN A 118 6.94 -8.77 7.14
C ASN A 118 5.45 -8.82 6.84
N VAL A 119 5.00 -10.02 6.42
CA VAL A 119 3.59 -10.36 6.20
C VAL A 119 3.12 -11.37 7.25
N GLN A 120 3.79 -11.46 8.41
CA GLN A 120 3.33 -12.36 9.46
C GLN A 120 1.84 -12.13 9.75
N GLU A 121 1.15 -13.25 9.95
CA GLU A 121 -0.16 -13.35 10.56
C GLU A 121 -0.04 -12.77 11.97
N GLN A 122 -0.22 -11.46 12.04
CA GLN A 122 -0.94 -10.78 13.09
C GLN A 122 -1.99 -11.75 13.71
N ASP A 123 -1.97 -11.85 15.04
CA ASP A 123 -2.55 -12.89 15.92
C ASP A 123 -3.87 -13.53 15.43
N PRO A 124 -4.28 -14.72 15.92
CA PRO A 124 -5.60 -15.29 15.65
C PRO A 124 -6.79 -14.34 15.95
N GLU A 125 -6.58 -13.30 16.77
CA GLU A 125 -7.53 -12.20 17.01
C GLU A 125 -7.51 -11.09 15.93
N GLU A 126 -6.40 -10.90 15.21
CA GLU A 126 -6.28 -10.05 14.00
C GLU A 126 -6.71 -10.78 12.70
N ARG A 127 -7.45 -11.90 12.82
CA ARG A 127 -8.23 -12.52 11.74
C ARG A 127 -9.23 -11.56 11.05
N GLU A 128 -9.36 -10.33 11.54
CA GLU A 128 -10.09 -9.23 10.90
C GLU A 128 -9.31 -8.46 9.82
N ILE A 129 -8.07 -8.85 9.45
CA ILE A 129 -7.46 -8.26 8.26
C ILE A 129 -8.28 -8.67 7.03
N ASP A 130 -8.87 -7.66 6.38
CA ASP A 130 -9.54 -7.78 5.09
C ASP A 130 -8.71 -8.67 4.13
N PRO A 131 -9.29 -9.76 3.57
CA PRO A 131 -8.58 -10.65 2.66
C PRO A 131 -7.90 -9.92 1.50
N GLU A 132 -8.49 -8.83 1.00
CA GLU A 132 -7.85 -8.03 -0.04
C GLU A 132 -6.60 -7.33 0.47
N GLN A 133 -6.65 -6.73 1.67
CA GLN A 133 -5.48 -6.13 2.32
C GLN A 133 -4.37 -7.16 2.53
N ARG A 134 -4.70 -8.37 2.96
CA ARG A 134 -3.71 -9.46 3.09
C ARG A 134 -3.06 -9.79 1.75
N GLN A 135 -3.87 -9.89 0.68
CA GLN A 135 -3.37 -10.15 -0.66
C GLN A 135 -2.48 -9.02 -1.19
N ARG A 136 -2.76 -7.77 -0.82
CA ARG A 136 -1.92 -6.60 -1.13
C ARG A 136 -0.55 -6.70 -0.45
N LEU A 137 -0.52 -7.06 0.84
CA LEU A 137 0.73 -7.21 1.59
C LEU A 137 1.60 -8.34 1.03
N ILE A 138 1.00 -9.45 0.60
CA ILE A 138 1.72 -10.53 -0.09
C ILE A 138 2.41 -10.02 -1.36
N GLN A 139 1.71 -9.25 -2.19
CA GLN A 139 2.31 -8.70 -3.42
C GLN A 139 3.46 -7.72 -3.13
N VAL A 140 3.34 -6.91 -2.08
CA VAL A 140 4.44 -6.03 -1.63
C VAL A 140 5.65 -6.86 -1.18
N LYS A 141 5.42 -7.96 -0.46
CA LYS A 141 6.49 -8.89 -0.07
C LYS A 141 7.17 -9.53 -1.27
N GLU A 142 6.40 -10.03 -2.24
CA GLU A 142 6.91 -10.60 -3.49
C GLU A 142 7.79 -9.57 -4.24
N ALA A 143 7.36 -8.31 -4.31
CA ALA A 143 8.19 -7.24 -4.89
C ALA A 143 9.50 -7.03 -4.11
N THR A 144 9.46 -7.18 -2.78
CA THR A 144 10.59 -6.99 -1.86
C THR A 144 11.66 -8.07 -1.99
N GLU A 145 11.35 -9.25 -2.53
CA GLU A 145 12.32 -10.33 -2.77
C GLU A 145 13.52 -9.88 -3.60
N ARG A 146 13.33 -8.88 -4.48
CA ARG A 146 14.41 -8.28 -5.29
C ARG A 146 15.54 -7.67 -4.43
N ALA A 147 15.23 -7.26 -3.21
CA ALA A 147 16.20 -6.67 -2.29
C ALA A 147 17.22 -7.70 -1.77
N LEU A 148 16.99 -9.01 -1.91
CA LEU A 148 17.94 -10.05 -1.47
C LEU A 148 19.32 -9.94 -2.14
N THR A 149 19.40 -9.33 -3.32
CA THR A 149 20.68 -9.11 -4.00
C THR A 149 21.51 -7.98 -3.37
N ALA A 150 20.85 -7.05 -2.65
CA ALA A 150 21.46 -5.84 -2.12
C ALA A 150 21.61 -5.84 -0.58
N LEU A 151 20.86 -6.70 0.13
CA LEU A 151 20.88 -6.79 1.60
C LEU A 151 22.13 -7.48 2.21
N PRO A 152 22.70 -8.57 1.63
CA PRO A 152 23.80 -9.29 2.27
C PRO A 152 25.04 -8.44 2.62
N PRO A 153 25.49 -7.50 1.77
CA PRO A 153 26.58 -6.60 2.14
C PRO A 153 26.33 -5.79 3.42
N LEU A 154 25.07 -5.47 3.74
CA LEU A 154 24.71 -4.68 4.92
C LEU A 154 24.86 -5.46 6.24
N LEU A 155 25.00 -6.79 6.20
CA LEU A 155 25.32 -7.59 7.38
C LEU A 155 26.70 -7.27 7.97
N HIS A 156 27.55 -6.57 7.21
CA HIS A 156 28.86 -6.09 7.64
C HIS A 156 28.92 -4.56 7.78
N HIS A 157 27.77 -3.87 7.75
CA HIS A 157 27.73 -2.41 7.89
C HIS A 157 28.26 -1.97 9.26
N PRO A 158 28.97 -0.82 9.38
CA PRO A 158 29.52 -0.34 10.66
C PRO A 158 28.43 -0.09 11.71
N ASP A 159 27.28 0.43 11.30
CA ASP A 159 26.13 0.66 12.18
C ASP A 159 25.45 -0.68 12.57
N PRO A 160 25.34 -1.00 13.88
CA PRO A 160 24.67 -2.21 14.37
C PRO A 160 23.18 -2.28 14.03
N GLU A 161 22.47 -1.15 13.98
CA GLU A 161 21.04 -1.15 13.65
C GLU A 161 20.83 -1.56 12.19
N VAL A 162 21.67 -1.06 11.28
CA VAL A 162 21.64 -1.46 9.87
C VAL A 162 21.88 -2.96 9.71
N ARG A 163 22.84 -3.53 10.45
CA ARG A 163 23.08 -4.99 10.44
C ARG A 163 21.87 -5.77 10.93
N TRP A 164 21.27 -5.34 12.04
CA TRP A 164 20.08 -5.97 12.61
C TRP A 164 18.91 -5.97 11.63
N TRP A 165 18.58 -4.81 11.07
CA TRP A 165 17.49 -4.68 10.11
C TRP A 165 17.76 -5.43 8.81
N ALA A 166 19.02 -5.50 8.36
CA ALA A 166 19.38 -6.32 7.20
C ALA A 166 19.15 -7.81 7.45
N ALA A 167 19.57 -8.31 8.62
CA ALA A 167 19.33 -9.70 9.01
C ALA A 167 17.82 -10.00 9.10
N LEU A 168 17.04 -9.11 9.72
CA LEU A 168 15.59 -9.26 9.83
C LEU A 168 14.90 -9.18 8.46
N ALA A 169 15.33 -8.30 7.56
CA ALA A 169 14.82 -8.23 6.20
C ALA A 169 15.07 -9.55 5.45
N ILE A 170 16.30 -10.05 5.50
CA ILE A 170 16.65 -11.34 4.86
C ILE A 170 15.80 -12.47 5.45
N TYR A 171 15.66 -12.54 6.78
CA TYR A 171 14.80 -13.51 7.45
C TYR A 171 13.34 -13.43 6.98
N ASN A 172 12.74 -12.24 7.00
CA ASN A 172 11.34 -12.04 6.59
C ASN A 172 11.13 -12.40 5.12
N ILE A 173 12.09 -12.13 4.25
CA ILE A 173 11.97 -12.49 2.84
C ILE A 173 12.07 -14.02 2.67
N THR A 174 13.10 -14.65 3.27
CA THR A 174 13.49 -16.04 2.98
C THR A 174 12.76 -17.10 3.79
N VAL A 175 12.42 -16.81 5.04
CA VAL A 175 11.79 -17.78 5.96
C VAL A 175 10.28 -17.67 5.90
N LEU A 176 9.72 -16.48 5.68
CA LEU A 176 8.28 -16.28 5.58
C LEU A 176 7.79 -16.30 4.13
N ARG A 177 8.24 -17.23 3.29
CA ARG A 177 7.93 -17.19 1.85
C ARG A 177 6.42 -17.23 1.60
N PRO A 178 5.91 -16.47 0.61
CA PRO A 178 4.48 -16.48 0.29
C PRO A 178 3.96 -17.85 -0.14
N SER A 179 4.83 -18.69 -0.72
CA SER A 179 4.52 -20.09 -1.05
C SER A 179 4.12 -20.91 0.17
N ASP A 180 4.79 -20.65 1.30
CA ASP A 180 4.59 -21.40 2.54
C ASP A 180 3.28 -20.95 3.21
N LEU A 181 2.89 -19.68 3.01
CA LEU A 181 1.61 -19.09 3.44
C LEU A 181 0.41 -19.52 2.59
N LYS A 182 0.59 -19.85 1.29
CA LYS A 182 -0.52 -20.33 0.44
C LYS A 182 -0.98 -21.73 0.84
N SER A 183 -0.08 -22.57 1.37
CA SER A 183 -0.39 -23.94 1.79
C SER A 183 -1.28 -24.02 3.05
N THR A 184 -1.28 -22.98 3.88
CA THR A 184 -2.08 -22.90 5.11
C THR A 184 -3.50 -22.36 4.89
N ILE A 185 -3.80 -21.78 3.71
CA ILE A 185 -5.07 -21.09 3.42
C ILE A 185 -6.04 -21.97 2.64
N ASP A 186 -5.58 -23.07 2.04
CA ASP A 186 -6.43 -24.04 1.36
C ASP A 186 -6.61 -25.29 2.25
N PRO A 187 -7.63 -25.34 3.12
CA PRO A 187 -8.02 -26.59 3.75
C PRO A 187 -8.72 -27.44 2.68
N SER A 188 -7.95 -28.02 1.78
CA SER A 188 -8.47 -29.14 0.98
C SER A 188 -8.97 -30.20 1.95
N PRO A 189 -10.24 -30.63 1.85
CA PRO A 189 -10.78 -31.64 2.73
C PRO A 189 -10.00 -32.93 2.47
N VAL A 190 -9.32 -33.42 3.50
CA VAL A 190 -8.81 -34.79 3.53
C VAL A 190 -10.04 -35.69 3.50
N ILE A 191 -10.48 -36.07 2.31
CA ILE A 191 -11.43 -37.16 2.12
C ILE A 191 -10.67 -38.44 2.48
N GLN A 192 -11.04 -39.04 3.60
CA GLN A 192 -10.59 -40.35 4.05
C GLN A 192 -11.15 -41.46 3.16
#